data_AF-A0A852ZT55-F1
#
_entry.id   AF-A0A852ZT55-F1
#
_cell.length_a   1.000
_cell.length_b   1.000
_cell.length_c   1.000
_cell.angle_alpha   90.00
_cell.angle_beta   90.00
_cell.angle_gamma   90.00
#
_symmetry.space_group_name_H-M   'P 1'
#
loop_
_entity.id
_entity.type
_entity.pdbx_description
1 polymer ?
#
loop_
_entity_poly.entity_id
_entity_poly.type
_entity_poly.pdbx_seq_one_letter_code
_entity_poly.pdbx_strand_id
1 'polypeptide(L)'
;MVDAPGFHRAVEEHIRRSTALVAVDSGSDLLGGLMFGGKAPTYHVHWLVVSQQARGSGVGRALMSDATRRFVRGPGSIEVVTFGADHPGAVASGARVFYESLGFAPAEATDPGPEGGSRQIYRRTVA
;
A
#
# COMPACT_ATOMS: atom_id res chain seq x y z
N MET A 1 -6.23 -2.63 -13.53
CA MET A 1 -4.92 -2.47 -12.85
C MET A 1 -4.08 -3.73 -13.02
N VAL A 2 -4.58 -4.92 -12.67
CA VAL A 2 -3.84 -6.18 -12.85
C VAL A 2 -3.52 -6.44 -14.32
N ASP A 3 -4.48 -6.22 -15.22
CA ASP A 3 -4.29 -6.43 -16.66
C ASP A 3 -3.36 -5.40 -17.34
N ALA A 4 -2.86 -4.41 -16.59
CA ALA A 4 -1.92 -3.44 -17.14
C ALA A 4 -0.51 -4.09 -17.22
N PRO A 5 0.14 -4.13 -18.40
CA PRO A 5 1.46 -4.75 -18.55
C PRO A 5 2.53 -4.20 -17.58
N GLY A 6 2.44 -2.91 -17.25
CA GLY A 6 3.34 -2.27 -16.28
C GLY A 6 3.20 -2.81 -14.85
N PHE A 7 2.03 -3.35 -14.49
CA PHE A 7 1.79 -3.89 -13.15
C PHE A 7 2.56 -5.19 -12.92
N HIS A 8 2.46 -6.16 -13.84
CA HIS A 8 3.18 -7.43 -13.72
C HIS A 8 4.69 -7.23 -13.66
N ARG A 9 5.23 -6.35 -14.51
CA ARG A 9 6.64 -5.98 -14.46
C ARG A 9 7.02 -5.37 -13.10
N ALA A 10 6.20 -4.48 -12.56
CA ALA A 10 6.46 -3.90 -11.25
C ALA A 10 6.47 -4.98 -10.15
N VAL A 11 5.55 -5.95 -10.19
CA VAL A 11 5.53 -7.08 -9.26
C VAL A 11 6.81 -7.90 -9.35
N GLU A 12 7.21 -8.31 -10.55
CA GLU A 12 8.44 -9.08 -10.78
C GLU A 12 9.69 -8.32 -10.29
N GLU A 13 9.75 -7.01 -10.52
CA GLU A 13 10.84 -6.17 -10.04
C GLU A 13 10.91 -6.13 -8.50
N HIS A 14 9.77 -6.05 -7.80
CA HIS A 14 9.74 -6.08 -6.33
C HIS A 14 10.09 -7.46 -5.77
N ILE A 15 9.64 -8.55 -6.42
CA ILE A 15 10.01 -9.92 -6.03
C ILE A 15 11.53 -10.09 -6.15
N ARG A 16 12.11 -9.72 -7.30
CA ARG A 16 13.55 -9.81 -7.54
C ARG A 16 14.38 -8.98 -6.56
N ARG A 17 13.86 -7.82 -6.13
CA ARG A 17 14.50 -6.94 -5.13
C ARG A 17 14.20 -7.34 -3.68
N SER A 18 13.40 -8.39 -3.46
CA SER A 18 12.94 -8.81 -2.13
C SER A 18 12.21 -7.71 -1.36
N THR A 19 11.45 -6.88 -2.07
CA THR A 19 10.63 -5.79 -1.50
C THR A 19 9.12 -6.00 -1.69
N ALA A 20 8.73 -7.18 -2.16
CA ALA A 20 7.35 -7.68 -2.08
C ALA A 20 7.18 -8.57 -0.85
N LEU A 21 6.09 -8.38 -0.11
CA LEU A 21 5.67 -9.23 1.00
C LEU A 21 4.31 -9.85 0.68
N VAL A 22 4.09 -11.09 1.13
CA VAL A 22 2.78 -11.75 1.11
C VAL A 22 2.40 -12.16 2.53
N ALA A 23 1.11 -12.09 2.82
CA ALA A 23 0.54 -12.72 4.00
C ALA A 23 -0.07 -14.05 3.55
N VAL A 24 0.26 -15.12 4.27
CA VAL A 24 -0.28 -16.45 4.04
C VAL A 24 -0.93 -16.97 5.32
N ASP A 25 -1.93 -17.83 5.16
CA ASP A 25 -2.48 -18.59 6.30
C ASP A 25 -1.61 -19.82 6.62
N SER A 26 -2.06 -20.64 7.57
CA SER A 26 -1.39 -21.90 7.94
C SER A 26 -1.37 -22.93 6.81
N GLY A 27 -2.29 -22.83 5.85
CA GLY A 27 -2.38 -23.67 4.66
C GLY A 27 -1.54 -23.17 3.48
N SER A 28 -0.84 -22.04 3.64
CA SER A 28 -0.11 -21.32 2.59
C SER A 28 -0.99 -20.58 1.57
N ASP A 29 -2.28 -20.39 1.86
CA ASP A 29 -3.17 -19.61 0.99
C ASP A 29 -2.88 -18.11 1.12
N LEU A 30 -2.86 -17.40 -0.01
CA LEU A 30 -2.55 -15.97 -0.05
C LEU A 30 -3.70 -15.13 0.53
N LEU A 31 -3.43 -14.46 1.65
CA LEU A 31 -4.37 -13.56 2.32
C LEU A 31 -4.22 -12.10 1.87
N GLY A 32 -3.05 -11.73 1.36
CA GLY A 32 -2.77 -10.38 0.92
C GLY A 32 -1.33 -10.19 0.46
N GLY A 33 -1.05 -9.03 -0.13
CA GLY A 33 0.27 -8.69 -0.64
C GLY A 33 0.56 -7.20 -0.48
N LEU A 34 1.84 -6.88 -0.34
CA LEU A 34 2.35 -5.51 -0.25
C LEU A 34 3.63 -5.37 -1.07
N MET A 35 3.75 -4.27 -1.83
CA MET A 35 4.97 -3.84 -2.49
C MET A 35 5.48 -2.57 -1.84
N PHE A 36 6.72 -2.60 -1.34
CA PHE A 36 7.37 -1.48 -0.67
C PHE A 36 8.59 -0.99 -1.47
N GLY A 37 8.88 0.31 -1.39
CA GLY A 37 10.05 0.89 -2.03
C GLY A 37 10.46 2.23 -1.45
N GLY A 38 11.41 2.87 -2.12
CA GLY A 38 12.00 4.13 -1.66
C GLY A 38 13.09 3.94 -0.60
N LYS A 39 13.64 5.06 -0.15
CA LYS A 39 14.70 5.16 0.86
C LYS A 39 14.54 6.50 1.58
N ALA A 40 15.13 6.65 2.77
CA ALA A 40 15.11 7.93 3.48
C ALA A 40 15.47 9.11 2.54
N PRO A 41 14.74 10.23 2.60
CA PRO A 41 13.66 10.52 3.56
C PRO A 41 12.26 10.06 3.13
N THR A 42 12.07 9.46 1.95
CA THR A 42 10.73 9.11 1.43
C THR A 42 10.64 7.64 1.02
N TYR A 43 9.78 6.91 1.73
CA TYR A 43 9.43 5.53 1.43
C TYR A 43 8.04 5.47 0.82
N HIS A 44 7.77 4.44 0.03
CA HIS A 44 6.51 4.29 -0.67
C HIS A 44 5.92 2.90 -0.46
N VAL A 45 4.62 2.87 -0.17
CA VAL A 45 3.79 1.67 -0.38
C VAL A 45 3.25 1.77 -1.79
N HIS A 46 3.84 1.01 -2.72
CA HIS A 46 3.43 1.03 -4.12
C HIS A 46 2.11 0.30 -4.34
N TRP A 47 1.86 -0.74 -3.53
CA TRP A 47 0.62 -1.51 -3.60
C TRP A 47 0.39 -2.25 -2.30
N LEU A 48 -0.86 -2.29 -1.84
CA LEU A 48 -1.32 -3.14 -0.76
C LEU A 48 -2.70 -3.67 -1.13
N VAL A 49 -2.87 -4.98 -1.01
CA VAL A 49 -4.16 -5.63 -1.19
C VAL A 49 -4.37 -6.68 -0.11
N VAL A 50 -5.61 -6.82 0.35
CA VAL A 50 -6.06 -7.90 1.23
C VAL A 50 -7.22 -8.60 0.53
N SER A 51 -7.16 -9.93 0.49
CA SER A 51 -8.22 -10.75 -0.07
C SER A 51 -9.54 -10.42 0.63
N GLN A 52 -10.65 -10.44 -0.11
CA GLN A 52 -11.94 -10.00 0.44
C GLN A 52 -12.33 -10.77 1.71
N GLN A 53 -12.05 -12.08 1.73
CA GLN A 53 -12.35 -12.98 2.84
C GLN A 53 -11.50 -12.71 4.08
N ALA A 54 -10.32 -12.10 3.93
CA ALA A 54 -9.40 -11.77 5.02
C ALA A 54 -9.46 -10.30 5.45
N ARG A 55 -10.41 -9.50 4.94
CA ARG A 55 -10.56 -8.11 5.40
C ARG A 55 -11.11 -8.07 6.83
N GLY A 56 -10.69 -7.07 7.59
CA GLY A 56 -11.11 -6.91 9.00
C GLY A 56 -10.37 -7.82 10.00
N SER A 57 -9.50 -8.72 9.56
CA SER A 57 -8.74 -9.63 10.44
C SER A 57 -7.34 -9.12 10.84
N GLY A 58 -6.96 -7.93 10.39
CA GLY A 58 -5.65 -7.32 10.70
C GLY A 58 -4.51 -7.64 9.73
N VAL A 59 -4.74 -8.42 8.67
CA VAL A 59 -3.72 -8.76 7.65
C VAL A 59 -3.00 -7.54 7.07
N GLY A 60 -3.75 -6.50 6.67
CA GLY A 60 -3.15 -5.28 6.13
C GLY A 60 -2.24 -4.56 7.14
N ARG A 61 -2.63 -4.54 8.42
CA ARG A 61 -1.83 -3.95 9.51
C ARG A 61 -0.55 -4.76 9.74
N ALA A 62 -0.63 -6.09 9.69
CA ALA A 62 0.52 -6.97 9.81
C ALA A 62 1.51 -6.75 8.65
N LEU A 63 1.03 -6.68 7.40
CA LEU A 63 1.87 -6.39 6.23
C LEU A 63 2.57 -5.02 6.34
N MET A 64 1.84 -3.97 6.72
CA MET A 64 2.42 -2.64 6.91
C MET A 64 3.47 -2.60 8.03
N SER A 65 3.20 -3.27 9.15
CA SER A 65 4.14 -3.39 10.28
C SER A 65 5.41 -4.12 9.85
N ASP A 66 5.26 -5.23 9.14
CA ASP A 66 6.38 -6.04 8.66
C ASP A 66 7.25 -5.29 7.63
N ALA A 67 6.61 -4.62 6.67
CA ALA A 67 7.29 -3.79 5.69
C ALA A 67 8.07 -2.64 6.35
N THR A 68 7.42 -1.92 7.27
CA THR A 68 8.06 -0.81 8.00
C THR A 68 9.29 -1.30 8.76
N ARG A 69 9.15 -2.40 9.52
CA ARG A 69 10.26 -2.99 10.29
C ARG A 69 11.45 -3.38 9.41
N ARG A 70 11.20 -3.94 8.22
CA ARG A 70 12.27 -4.43 7.33
C ARG A 70 12.97 -3.31 6.58
N PHE A 71 12.19 -2.37 6.03
CA PHE A 71 12.65 -1.50 4.94
C PHE A 71 12.85 -0.03 5.36
N VAL A 72 12.22 0.44 6.43
CA VAL A 72 12.44 1.82 6.90
C VAL A 72 13.73 1.87 7.71
N ARG A 73 14.71 2.64 7.21
CA ARG A 73 16.04 2.80 7.81
C ARG A 73 16.34 4.29 8.00
N GLY A 74 15.86 4.83 9.11
CA GLY A 74 16.05 6.22 9.50
C GLY A 74 14.84 7.12 9.22
N PRO A 75 14.90 8.37 9.69
CA PRO A 75 13.77 9.27 9.74
C PRO A 75 13.29 9.68 8.36
N GLY A 76 12.00 10.01 8.26
CA GLY A 76 11.38 10.42 7.02
C GLY A 76 9.86 10.23 7.04
N SER A 77 9.30 9.90 5.88
CA SER A 77 7.88 9.57 5.76
C SER A 77 7.64 8.36 4.88
N ILE A 78 6.61 7.59 5.22
CA ILE A 78 6.01 6.60 4.34
C ILE A 78 4.85 7.28 3.63
N GLU A 79 4.82 7.17 2.31
CA GLU A 79 3.77 7.68 1.45
C GLU A 79 3.03 6.54 0.75
N VAL A 80 1.74 6.76 0.53
CA VAL A 80 0.91 5.87 -0.27
C VAL A 80 -0.07 6.70 -1.09
N VAL A 81 -0.28 6.33 -2.34
CA VAL A 81 -1.33 6.92 -3.17
C VAL A 81 -2.60 6.10 -2.99
N THR A 82 -3.67 6.76 -2.58
CA THR A 82 -5.00 6.16 -2.44
C THR A 82 -6.04 6.98 -3.22
N PHE A 83 -7.28 6.52 -3.24
CA PHE A 83 -8.41 7.22 -3.85
C PHE A 83 -8.58 8.63 -3.26
N GLY A 84 -8.75 9.63 -4.13
CA GLY A 84 -9.18 10.98 -3.72
C GLY A 84 -10.56 10.93 -3.07
N ALA A 85 -10.87 11.91 -2.20
CA ALA A 85 -12.08 11.89 -1.37
C ALA A 85 -13.39 11.87 -2.18
N ASP A 86 -13.35 12.37 -3.41
CA ASP A 86 -14.43 12.44 -4.39
C ASP A 86 -14.58 11.17 -5.24
N HIS A 87 -13.64 10.22 -5.16
CA HIS A 87 -13.71 8.98 -5.93
C HIS A 87 -14.57 7.91 -5.21
N PRO A 88 -15.48 7.19 -5.89
CA PRO A 88 -16.33 6.15 -5.26
C PRO A 88 -15.52 5.07 -4.50
N GLY A 89 -14.32 4.76 -5.00
CA GLY A 89 -13.38 3.85 -4.35
C GLY A 89 -12.89 4.31 -2.97
N ALA A 90 -12.96 5.61 -2.65
CA ALA A 90 -12.61 6.15 -1.33
C ALA A 90 -13.45 5.53 -0.21
N VAL A 91 -14.73 5.28 -0.50
CA VAL A 91 -15.66 4.62 0.42
C VAL A 91 -15.61 3.11 0.23
N ALA A 92 -15.79 2.63 -1.01
CA ALA A 92 -15.98 1.21 -1.28
C ALA A 92 -14.76 0.33 -0.89
N SER A 93 -13.54 0.88 -0.98
CA SER A 93 -12.33 0.12 -0.62
C SER A 93 -12.02 0.13 0.88
N GLY A 94 -12.50 1.14 1.63
CA GLY A 94 -12.08 1.40 3.01
C GLY A 94 -10.61 1.83 3.17
N ALA A 95 -9.89 2.08 2.07
CA ALA A 95 -8.44 2.32 2.11
C ALA A 95 -8.05 3.58 2.90
N ARG A 96 -8.83 4.67 2.77
CA ARG A 96 -8.57 5.93 3.49
C ARG A 96 -8.63 5.74 5.00
N VAL A 97 -9.75 5.16 5.48
CA VAL A 97 -9.96 4.82 6.89
C VAL A 97 -8.88 3.85 7.39
N PHE A 98 -8.50 2.87 6.57
CA PHE A 98 -7.42 1.94 6.92
C PHE A 98 -6.10 2.68 7.16
N TYR A 99 -5.65 3.54 6.23
CA TYR A 99 -4.40 4.28 6.40
C TYR A 99 -4.46 5.31 7.53
N GLU A 100 -5.58 6.00 7.71
CA GLU A 100 -5.84 6.88 8.87
C GLU A 100 -5.67 6.10 10.20
N SER A 101 -6.21 4.88 10.29
CA SER A 101 -6.06 4.03 11.48
C SER A 101 -4.61 3.56 11.76
N LEU A 102 -3.72 3.75 10.79
CA LEU A 102 -2.28 3.49 10.90
C LEU A 102 -1.48 4.78 11.17
N GLY A 103 -2.13 5.93 11.33
CA GLY A 103 -1.50 7.22 11.57
C GLY A 103 -1.03 7.94 10.30
N PHE A 104 -1.53 7.56 9.11
CA PHE A 104 -1.36 8.37 7.91
C PHE A 104 -2.36 9.52 7.92
N ALA A 105 -1.96 10.66 7.38
CA ALA A 105 -2.84 11.79 7.14
C ALA A 105 -2.95 12.06 5.62
N PRO A 106 -4.10 12.56 5.15
CA PRO A 106 -4.22 13.07 3.79
C PRO A 106 -3.24 14.22 3.56
N ALA A 107 -2.61 14.22 2.40
CA ALA A 107 -1.69 15.26 1.94
C ALA A 107 -2.16 15.80 0.58
N GLU A 108 -1.25 16.18 -0.30
CA GLU A 108 -1.55 16.72 -1.62
C GLU A 108 -2.29 15.73 -2.55
N ALA A 109 -3.11 16.27 -3.44
CA ALA A 109 -3.64 15.53 -4.57
C ALA A 109 -2.49 15.14 -5.53
N THR A 110 -2.68 14.07 -6.28
CA THR A 110 -1.69 13.62 -7.28
C THR A 110 -2.40 13.24 -8.58
N ASP A 111 -1.63 12.84 -9.58
CA ASP A 111 -2.14 12.48 -10.89
C ASP A 111 -3.27 11.44 -10.78
N PRO A 112 -4.34 11.57 -11.57
CA PRO A 112 -5.42 10.60 -11.57
C PRO A 112 -4.94 9.17 -11.84
N GLY A 113 -5.70 8.20 -11.35
CA GLY A 113 -5.48 6.80 -11.68
C GLY A 113 -5.66 6.55 -13.19
N PRO A 114 -5.23 5.39 -13.71
CA PRO A 114 -5.40 5.04 -15.13
C PRO A 114 -6.86 5.09 -15.61
N GLU A 115 -7.82 4.92 -14.70
CA GLU A 115 -9.25 5.03 -14.97
C GLU A 115 -9.79 6.48 -14.95
N GLY A 116 -8.92 7.48 -14.75
CA GLY A 116 -9.27 8.89 -14.64
C GLY A 116 -9.77 9.33 -13.26
N GLY A 117 -9.87 8.39 -12.31
CA GLY A 117 -10.32 8.65 -10.95
C GLY A 117 -9.31 9.43 -10.11
N SER A 118 -9.76 10.38 -9.30
CA SER A 118 -8.90 11.19 -8.45
C SER A 118 -8.04 10.35 -7.49
N ARG A 119 -6.86 10.87 -7.17
CA ARG A 119 -5.89 10.25 -6.27
C ARG A 119 -5.32 11.27 -5.29
N GLN A 120 -4.95 10.78 -4.12
CA GLN A 120 -4.37 11.60 -3.06
C GLN A 120 -3.22 10.86 -2.39
N ILE A 121 -2.17 11.58 -2.07
CA ILE A 121 -1.08 11.09 -1.24
C ILE A 121 -1.56 11.06 0.21
N TYR A 122 -1.35 9.92 0.87
CA TYR A 122 -1.44 9.78 2.32
C TYR A 122 -0.02 9.61 2.85
N ARG A 123 0.32 10.35 3.91
CA ARG A 123 1.68 10.42 4.46
C ARG A 123 1.68 10.12 5.95
N ARG A 124 2.66 9.34 6.40
CA ARG A 124 2.95 9.09 7.82
C ARG A 124 4.43 9.32 8.11
N THR A 125 4.73 10.14 9.12
CA THR A 125 6.10 10.36 9.59
C THR A 125 6.65 9.11 10.31
N VAL A 126 7.92 8.83 10.09
CA VAL A 126 8.70 7.78 10.77
C VAL A 126 10.01 8.39 11.29
N ALA A 127 10.45 7.93 12.46
CA ALA A 127 11.66 8.39 13.14
C ALA A 127 12.82 7.42 12.93
#